data_AF-A0A8J4GYC7-F1
#
_entry.id   AF-A0A8J4GYC7-F1
#
_cell.length_a   1.000
_cell.length_b   1.000
_cell.length_c   1.000
_cell.angle_alpha   90.00
_cell.angle_beta   90.00
_cell.angle_gamma   90.00
#
_symmetry.space_group_name_H-M   'P 1'
#
loop_
_entity.id
_entity.type
_entity.pdbx_description
1 polymer ?
#
loop_
_entity_poly.entity_id
_entity_poly.type
_entity_poly.pdbx_seq_one_letter_code
_entity_poly.pdbx_strand_id
1 'polypeptide(L)'
;MAEQQRKASIERNTNETQIKLSFQVDGTGQADIQSDVPFLNHMLDLFTKHGHFDLQVDANGDIEIDDHHTVEDIGICLGLALREALGDKKGIKRYANVFVPMDEALAQVVIDISNRPHLEYRAQYPSAQVGTLTTELIHEFLWKFALEARITLHVIVHYGQNTHHMIEAVFKALGRALDEATTIDPRVQGVPSTKGVL
;
A
#
# COMPACT_ATOMS: atom_id res chain seq x y z
N MET A 1 -13.94 -14.24 23.40
CA MET A 1 -13.85 -12.79 23.15
C MET A 1 -13.91 -12.64 21.65
N ALA A 2 -14.82 -11.83 21.11
CA ALA A 2 -14.87 -11.61 19.66
C ALA A 2 -13.50 -11.08 19.22
N GLU A 3 -12.88 -11.70 18.22
CA GLU A 3 -11.68 -11.18 17.59
C GLU A 3 -11.97 -9.73 17.17
N GLN A 4 -11.16 -8.81 17.69
CA GLN A 4 -11.27 -7.40 17.33
C GLN A 4 -10.88 -7.30 15.86
N GLN A 5 -11.83 -6.92 14.99
CA GLN A 5 -11.59 -6.81 13.56
C GLN A 5 -10.47 -5.81 13.31
N ARG A 6 -9.42 -6.22 12.59
CA ARG A 6 -8.29 -5.37 12.19
C ARG A 6 -8.71 -4.51 11.00
N LYS A 7 -9.44 -3.43 11.32
CA LYS A 7 -9.99 -2.48 10.35
C LYS A 7 -9.91 -1.04 10.86
N ALA A 8 -9.88 -0.09 9.94
CA ALA A 8 -9.92 1.34 10.24
C ALA A 8 -10.60 2.11 9.11
N SER A 9 -11.12 3.29 9.44
CA SER A 9 -11.69 4.21 8.46
C SER A 9 -11.14 5.61 8.70
N ILE A 10 -10.70 6.26 7.63
CA ILE A 10 -10.07 7.58 7.62
C ILE A 10 -10.92 8.50 6.74
N GLU A 11 -11.27 9.67 7.27
CA GLU A 11 -11.85 10.77 6.50
C GLU A 11 -10.89 11.96 6.57
N ARG A 12 -10.42 12.43 5.42
CA ARG A 12 -9.46 13.53 5.31
C ARG A 12 -9.93 14.49 4.23
N ASN A 13 -10.22 15.73 4.64
CA ASN A 13 -10.67 16.79 3.75
C ASN A 13 -9.70 17.97 3.87
N THR A 14 -9.17 18.41 2.73
CA THR A 14 -8.36 19.63 2.57
C THR A 14 -9.05 20.57 1.59
N ASN A 15 -8.37 21.65 1.20
CA ASN A 15 -8.85 22.48 0.10
C ASN A 15 -8.55 21.88 -1.29
N GLU A 16 -7.71 20.84 -1.35
CA GLU A 16 -7.25 20.19 -2.58
C GLU A 16 -7.98 18.85 -2.80
N THR A 17 -8.24 18.10 -1.73
CA THR A 17 -8.82 16.75 -1.80
C THR A 17 -9.89 16.50 -0.73
N GLN A 18 -10.84 15.61 -1.04
CA GLN A 18 -11.83 15.05 -0.13
C GLN A 18 -11.78 13.54 -0.23
N ILE A 19 -11.35 12.86 0.84
CA ILE A 19 -11.09 11.41 0.81
C ILE A 19 -11.77 10.73 2.00
N LYS A 20 -12.52 9.67 1.68
CA LYS A 20 -13.01 8.67 2.64
C LYS A 20 -12.43 7.31 2.27
N LEU A 21 -11.74 6.70 3.21
CA LEU A 21 -11.08 5.42 3.01
C LEU A 21 -11.42 4.46 4.15
N SER A 22 -11.79 3.23 3.83
CA SER A 22 -11.97 2.15 4.80
C SER A 22 -11.10 0.97 4.41
N PHE A 23 -10.37 0.41 5.37
CA PHE A 23 -9.43 -0.67 5.13
C PHE A 23 -9.57 -1.76 6.19
N GLN A 24 -9.64 -3.02 5.75
CA GLN A 24 -9.66 -4.21 6.60
C GLN A 24 -8.53 -5.16 6.20
N VAL A 25 -7.66 -5.47 7.17
CA VAL A 25 -6.50 -6.34 7.01
C VAL A 25 -6.94 -7.79 6.79
N ASP A 26 -7.91 -8.27 7.57
CA ASP A 26 -8.47 -9.63 7.45
C ASP A 26 -9.68 -9.66 6.52
N GLY A 27 -9.47 -9.28 5.27
CA GLY A 27 -10.53 -9.16 4.27
C GLY A 27 -10.72 -10.42 3.43
N THR A 28 -11.36 -10.21 2.28
CA THR A 28 -11.61 -11.23 1.25
C THR A 28 -11.11 -10.83 -0.14
N GLY A 29 -10.52 -9.63 -0.27
CA GLY A 29 -10.12 -9.06 -1.55
C GLY A 29 -11.25 -8.25 -2.21
N GLN A 30 -12.19 -7.70 -1.45
CA GLN A 30 -13.25 -6.82 -1.97
C GLN A 30 -12.75 -5.39 -2.12
N ALA A 31 -12.95 -4.82 -3.31
CA ALA A 31 -12.57 -3.46 -3.63
C ALA A 31 -13.79 -2.64 -4.08
N ASP A 32 -13.95 -1.45 -3.50
CA ASP A 32 -14.83 -0.38 -3.99
C ASP A 32 -14.01 0.91 -4.07
N ILE A 33 -13.39 1.15 -5.22
CA ILE A 33 -12.36 2.18 -5.39
C ILE A 33 -12.81 3.17 -6.45
N GLN A 34 -13.06 4.39 -6.01
CA GLN A 34 -13.53 5.49 -6.83
C GLN A 34 -12.64 6.71 -6.58
N SER A 35 -11.89 7.07 -7.62
CA SER A 35 -11.18 8.34 -7.70
C SER A 35 -11.07 8.80 -9.14
N ASP A 36 -10.73 10.07 -9.31
CA ASP A 36 -10.48 10.68 -10.60
C ASP A 36 -9.15 10.25 -11.26
N VAL A 37 -8.41 9.29 -10.67
CA VAL A 37 -7.12 8.77 -11.17
C VAL A 37 -7.25 7.29 -11.56
N PRO A 38 -7.69 6.96 -12.80
CA PRO A 38 -8.10 5.60 -13.17
C PRO A 38 -6.99 4.55 -13.04
N PHE A 39 -5.75 4.91 -13.37
CA PHE A 39 -4.64 3.97 -13.27
C PHE A 39 -4.30 3.63 -11.81
N LEU A 40 -4.40 4.59 -10.89
CA LEU A 40 -4.25 4.32 -9.46
C LEU A 40 -5.40 3.44 -8.95
N ASN A 41 -6.64 3.65 -9.41
CA ASN A 41 -7.77 2.79 -9.04
C ASN A 41 -7.48 1.32 -9.40
N HIS A 42 -6.96 1.08 -10.60
CA HIS A 42 -6.53 -0.26 -11.05
C HIS A 42 -5.40 -0.82 -10.16
N MET A 43 -4.42 0.00 -9.79
CA MET A 43 -3.32 -0.44 -8.93
C MET A 43 -3.79 -0.81 -7.51
N LEU A 44 -4.73 -0.05 -6.96
CA LEU A 44 -5.32 -0.32 -5.65
C LEU A 44 -6.23 -1.55 -5.67
N ASP A 45 -6.93 -1.83 -6.78
CA ASP A 45 -7.70 -3.06 -6.95
C ASP A 45 -6.77 -4.29 -6.91
N LEU A 46 -5.65 -4.23 -7.64
CA LEU A 46 -4.63 -5.28 -7.61
C LEU A 46 -4.02 -5.46 -6.22
N PHE A 47 -3.65 -4.38 -5.54
CA PHE A 47 -3.15 -4.42 -4.17
C PHE A 47 -4.14 -5.10 -3.22
N THR A 48 -5.42 -4.70 -3.29
CA THR A 48 -6.51 -5.25 -2.48
C THR A 48 -6.71 -6.74 -2.74
N LYS A 49 -6.78 -7.12 -4.03
CA LYS A 49 -7.03 -8.50 -4.44
C LYS A 49 -5.89 -9.44 -4.02
N HIS A 50 -4.65 -9.00 -4.19
CA HIS A 50 -3.47 -9.82 -3.93
C HIS A 50 -3.02 -9.81 -2.46
N GLY A 51 -3.50 -8.85 -1.66
CA GLY A 51 -3.30 -8.82 -0.22
C GLY A 51 -4.47 -9.38 0.60
N HIS A 52 -5.54 -9.86 -0.05
CA HIS A 52 -6.76 -10.32 0.64
C HIS A 52 -7.38 -9.26 1.56
N PHE A 53 -7.18 -7.98 1.25
CA PHE A 53 -7.76 -6.88 2.02
C PHE A 53 -9.19 -6.59 1.56
N ASP A 54 -9.99 -5.95 2.39
CA ASP A 54 -11.16 -5.24 1.89
C ASP A 54 -10.85 -3.73 1.93
N LEU A 55 -11.00 -3.06 0.79
CA LEU A 55 -10.65 -1.65 0.61
C LEU A 55 -11.81 -0.89 -0.03
N GLN A 56 -12.20 0.20 0.61
CA GLN A 56 -13.08 1.20 0.03
C GLN A 56 -12.34 2.53 -0.05
N VAL A 57 -12.41 3.20 -1.20
CA VAL A 57 -11.86 4.54 -1.44
C VAL A 57 -12.90 5.35 -2.20
N ASP A 58 -13.28 6.49 -1.64
CA ASP A 58 -14.01 7.56 -2.32
C ASP A 58 -13.15 8.82 -2.21
N ALA A 59 -12.56 9.23 -3.33
CA ALA A 59 -11.60 10.33 -3.38
C ALA A 59 -11.93 11.27 -4.54
N ASN A 60 -12.10 12.55 -4.23
CA ASN A 60 -12.27 13.62 -5.20
C ASN A 60 -11.16 14.65 -4.95
N GLY A 61 -10.48 15.10 -6.00
CA GLY A 61 -9.40 16.08 -5.86
C GLY A 61 -9.32 17.02 -7.06
N ASP A 62 -8.36 17.94 -7.00
CA ASP A 62 -8.08 18.98 -7.98
C ASP A 62 -7.33 18.46 -9.23
N ILE A 63 -7.83 17.39 -9.84
CA ILE A 63 -7.23 16.73 -11.02
C ILE A 63 -7.07 17.63 -12.25
N GLU A 64 -7.74 18.78 -12.29
CA GLU A 64 -7.52 19.81 -13.29
C GLU A 64 -6.15 20.50 -13.18
N ILE A 65 -5.50 20.43 -12.01
CA ILE A 65 -4.12 20.87 -11.80
C ILE A 65 -3.18 19.74 -12.23
N ASP A 66 -3.22 18.62 -11.51
CA ASP A 66 -2.61 17.34 -11.86
C ASP A 66 -3.11 16.22 -10.89
N ASP A 67 -2.63 14.99 -11.07
CA ASP A 67 -2.99 13.85 -10.22
C ASP A 67 -2.29 13.87 -8.84
N HIS A 68 -1.38 14.82 -8.57
CA HIS A 68 -0.42 14.74 -7.46
C HIS A 68 -1.09 14.71 -6.11
N HIS A 69 -1.89 15.73 -5.78
CA HIS A 69 -2.52 15.82 -4.46
C HIS A 69 -3.44 14.63 -4.19
N THR A 70 -4.21 14.20 -5.20
CA THR A 70 -5.10 13.04 -5.10
C THR A 70 -4.31 11.75 -4.81
N VAL A 71 -3.24 11.48 -5.57
CA VAL A 71 -2.41 10.28 -5.38
C VAL A 71 -1.69 10.31 -4.03
N GLU A 72 -1.11 11.46 -3.67
CA GLU A 72 -0.42 11.68 -2.40
C GLU A 72 -1.34 11.39 -1.22
N ASP A 73 -2.52 12.02 -1.22
CA ASP A 73 -3.43 12.00 -0.09
C ASP A 73 -4.15 10.65 0.07
N ILE A 74 -4.37 9.90 -1.02
CA ILE A 74 -4.81 8.49 -0.93
C ILE A 74 -3.72 7.65 -0.26
N GLY A 75 -2.44 7.86 -0.61
CA GLY A 75 -1.31 7.20 0.04
C GLY A 75 -1.24 7.48 1.54
N ILE A 76 -1.44 8.73 1.95
CA ILE A 76 -1.55 9.16 3.36
C ILE A 76 -2.69 8.40 4.05
N CYS A 77 -3.91 8.46 3.49
CA CYS A 77 -5.09 7.86 4.12
C CYS A 77 -4.96 6.34 4.26
N LEU A 78 -4.43 5.66 3.25
CA LEU A 78 -4.21 4.21 3.30
C LEU A 78 -3.16 3.85 4.36
N GLY A 79 -2.08 4.62 4.46
CA GLY A 79 -1.05 4.41 5.47
C GLY A 79 -1.60 4.59 6.90
N LEU A 80 -2.37 5.65 7.13
CA LEU A 80 -3.06 5.90 8.41
C LEU A 80 -4.01 4.74 8.77
N ALA A 81 -4.84 4.31 7.82
CA ALA A 81 -5.80 3.22 8.02
C ALA A 81 -5.09 1.91 8.37
N LEU A 82 -4.01 1.57 7.66
CA LEU A 82 -3.19 0.39 7.98
C LEU A 82 -2.62 0.47 9.40
N ARG A 83 -2.06 1.63 9.79
CA ARG A 83 -1.49 1.82 11.12
C ARG A 83 -2.53 1.61 12.22
N GLU A 84 -3.72 2.19 12.06
CA GLU A 84 -4.82 2.05 13.01
C GLU A 84 -5.36 0.62 13.06
N ALA A 85 -5.54 -0.02 11.91
CA ALA A 85 -6.04 -1.40 11.80
C ALA A 85 -5.10 -2.42 12.47
N LEU A 86 -3.79 -2.18 12.45
CA LEU A 86 -2.80 -3.07 13.07
C LEU A 86 -2.66 -2.91 14.59
N GLY A 87 -3.16 -1.81 15.17
CA GLY A 87 -3.16 -1.59 16.61
C GLY A 87 -1.80 -1.83 17.28
N ASP A 88 -1.76 -2.75 18.25
CA ASP A 88 -0.55 -3.05 19.04
C ASP A 88 0.44 -4.03 18.36
N LYS A 89 0.11 -4.50 17.14
CA LYS A 89 0.96 -5.34 16.29
C LYS A 89 1.39 -6.65 16.95
N LYS A 90 0.65 -7.14 17.94
CA LYS A 90 0.96 -8.42 18.58
C LYS A 90 0.65 -9.58 17.64
N GLY A 91 1.48 -10.62 17.70
CA GLY A 91 1.25 -11.88 16.99
C GLY A 91 1.51 -11.86 15.47
N ILE A 92 1.73 -10.69 14.86
CA ILE A 92 2.01 -10.61 13.41
C ILE A 92 3.40 -11.16 13.08
N LYS A 93 3.61 -11.62 11.84
CA LYS A 93 4.93 -12.01 11.34
C LYS A 93 5.93 -10.85 11.25
N ARG A 94 5.44 -9.62 11.11
CA ARG A 94 6.18 -8.34 11.03
C ARG A 94 6.98 -8.14 9.74
N TYR A 95 7.60 -9.19 9.22
CA TYR A 95 8.46 -9.15 8.05
C TYR A 95 7.89 -9.93 6.88
N ALA A 96 8.14 -9.44 5.67
CA ALA A 96 7.90 -10.18 4.43
C ALA A 96 8.90 -9.78 3.34
N ASN A 97 9.12 -10.67 2.39
CA ASN A 97 9.92 -10.44 1.19
C ASN A 97 9.29 -11.22 0.03
N VAL A 98 8.69 -10.50 -0.93
CA VAL A 98 7.91 -11.10 -2.00
C VAL A 98 8.42 -10.64 -3.35
N PHE A 99 8.55 -11.59 -4.28
CA PHE A 99 8.79 -11.35 -5.70
C PHE A 99 7.52 -11.64 -6.48
N VAL A 100 7.16 -10.75 -7.41
CA VAL A 100 6.03 -10.95 -8.33
C VAL A 100 6.45 -10.58 -9.76
N PRO A 101 6.26 -11.49 -10.73
CA PRO A 101 6.40 -11.16 -12.14
C PRO A 101 5.10 -10.57 -12.72
N MET A 102 5.24 -9.83 -13.80
CA MET A 102 4.17 -9.51 -14.74
C MET A 102 4.76 -9.56 -16.14
N ASP A 103 4.46 -10.62 -16.88
CA ASP A 103 5.12 -10.96 -18.14
C ASP A 103 6.65 -10.86 -18.05
N GLU A 104 7.27 -9.88 -18.73
CA GLU A 104 8.71 -9.68 -18.75
C GLU A 104 9.25 -8.89 -17.55
N ALA A 105 8.37 -8.28 -16.74
CA ALA A 105 8.76 -7.50 -15.57
C ALA A 105 8.88 -8.36 -14.31
N LEU A 106 9.79 -7.99 -13.43
CA LEU A 106 9.94 -8.58 -12.09
C LEU A 106 10.10 -7.49 -11.03
N ALA A 107 9.17 -7.46 -10.07
CA ALA A 107 9.24 -6.59 -8.90
C ALA A 107 9.47 -7.40 -7.62
N GLN A 108 10.11 -6.76 -6.65
CA GLN A 108 10.35 -7.26 -5.30
C GLN A 108 9.89 -6.20 -4.29
N VAL A 109 9.13 -6.63 -3.29
CA VAL A 109 8.73 -5.79 -2.15
C VAL A 109 9.16 -6.45 -0.84
N VAL A 110 9.81 -5.66 0.02
CA VAL A 110 10.26 -6.08 1.36
C VAL A 110 9.67 -5.14 2.40
N ILE A 111 9.07 -5.71 3.45
CA ILE A 111 8.39 -4.96 4.51
C ILE A 111 8.95 -5.34 5.88
N ASP A 112 9.16 -4.32 6.73
CA ASP A 112 9.25 -4.44 8.20
C ASP A 112 8.18 -3.51 8.82
N ILE A 113 7.20 -4.10 9.50
CA ILE A 113 6.19 -3.35 10.27
C ILE A 113 6.84 -2.84 11.57
N SER A 114 7.52 -1.71 11.43
CA SER A 114 8.67 -1.38 12.27
C SER A 114 8.49 -0.18 13.20
N ASN A 115 7.45 0.63 12.94
CA ASN A 115 7.28 1.99 13.47
C ASN A 115 8.42 2.97 13.14
N ARG A 116 9.24 2.61 12.13
CA ARG A 116 10.33 3.40 11.56
C ARG A 116 10.00 3.66 10.07
N PRO A 117 9.36 4.80 9.77
CA PRO A 117 8.96 5.12 8.41
C PRO A 117 10.18 5.25 7.50
N HIS A 118 10.18 4.50 6.40
CA HIS A 118 11.23 4.56 5.39
C HIS A 118 10.73 3.95 4.07
N LEU A 119 11.06 4.60 2.96
CA LEU A 119 10.93 4.04 1.63
C LEU A 119 12.32 3.96 0.99
N GLU A 120 12.68 2.78 0.51
CA GLU A 120 13.75 2.60 -0.48
C GLU A 120 13.10 2.18 -1.80
N TYR A 121 13.25 3.01 -2.83
CA TYR A 121 12.60 2.79 -4.12
C TYR A 121 13.63 2.72 -5.25
N ARG A 122 13.69 1.56 -5.92
CA ARG A 122 14.61 1.29 -7.02
C ARG A 122 13.84 0.80 -8.23
N ALA A 123 13.29 1.72 -9.00
CA ALA A 123 12.65 1.45 -10.26
C ALA A 123 13.07 2.49 -11.29
N GLN A 124 13.34 2.06 -12.52
CA GLN A 124 13.59 2.93 -13.66
C GLN A 124 12.62 2.54 -14.76
N TYR A 125 11.70 3.43 -15.08
CA TYR A 125 10.63 3.13 -16.04
C TYR A 125 11.01 3.57 -17.45
N PRO A 126 10.72 2.75 -18.48
CA PRO A 126 10.94 3.12 -19.89
C PRO A 126 10.10 4.31 -20.36
N SER A 127 8.93 4.53 -19.75
CA SER A 127 8.03 5.66 -20.01
C SER A 127 7.82 6.47 -18.74
N ALA A 128 7.73 7.80 -18.86
CA ALA A 128 7.42 8.72 -17.78
C ALA A 128 5.92 8.76 -17.41
N GLN A 129 5.07 8.07 -18.18
CA GLN A 129 3.61 8.10 -18.01
C GLN A 129 2.97 6.75 -18.39
N VAL A 130 1.87 6.40 -17.74
CA VAL A 130 0.97 5.30 -18.12
C VAL A 130 -0.46 5.82 -18.13
N GLY A 131 -1.09 5.86 -19.31
CA GLY A 131 -2.35 6.58 -19.47
C GLY A 131 -2.15 8.06 -19.18
N THR A 132 -2.86 8.59 -18.19
CA THR A 132 -2.71 9.97 -17.71
C THR A 132 -1.75 10.10 -16.52
N LEU A 133 -1.48 9.03 -15.78
CA LEU A 133 -0.68 9.08 -14.56
C LEU A 133 0.83 9.17 -14.88
N THR A 134 1.52 10.17 -14.33
CA THR A 134 2.98 10.26 -14.37
C THR A 134 3.62 9.24 -13.42
N THR A 135 4.71 8.58 -13.85
CA THR A 135 5.31 7.48 -13.09
C THR A 135 5.98 7.91 -11.79
N GLU A 136 6.30 9.19 -11.63
CA GLU A 136 6.82 9.74 -10.37
C GLU A 136 5.80 9.64 -9.24
N LEU A 137 4.50 9.69 -9.53
CA LEU A 137 3.44 9.61 -8.53
C LEU A 137 3.35 8.22 -7.88
N ILE A 138 3.91 7.18 -8.52
CA ILE A 138 4.08 5.87 -7.89
C ILE A 138 5.06 5.95 -6.71
N HIS A 139 6.14 6.72 -6.84
CA HIS A 139 7.06 6.98 -5.74
C HIS A 139 6.36 7.76 -4.62
N GLU A 140 5.68 8.86 -4.97
CA GLU A 140 4.98 9.70 -3.98
C GLU A 140 3.94 8.91 -3.20
N PHE A 141 3.09 8.13 -3.88
CA PHE A 141 2.13 7.24 -3.24
C PHE A 141 2.81 6.30 -2.22
N LEU A 142 3.84 5.56 -2.65
CA LEU A 142 4.52 4.58 -1.81
C LEU A 142 5.26 5.24 -0.65
N TRP A 143 5.78 6.45 -0.86
CA TRP A 143 6.49 7.20 0.16
C TRP A 143 5.53 7.61 1.27
N LYS A 144 4.41 8.25 0.93
CA LYS A 144 3.43 8.67 1.93
C LYS A 144 2.76 7.49 2.61
N PHE A 145 2.46 6.43 1.87
CA PHE A 145 1.97 5.18 2.44
C PHE A 145 2.94 4.62 3.49
N ALA A 146 4.22 4.47 3.17
CA ALA A 146 5.22 3.94 4.10
C ALA A 146 5.43 4.86 5.32
N LEU A 147 5.40 6.18 5.09
CA LEU A 147 5.53 7.20 6.12
C LEU A 147 4.39 7.09 7.15
N GLU A 148 3.14 7.09 6.68
CA GLU A 148 1.98 7.14 7.56
C GLU A 148 1.64 5.79 8.18
N ALA A 149 1.84 4.69 7.45
CA ALA A 149 1.82 3.34 8.01
C ALA A 149 2.92 3.11 9.06
N ARG A 150 3.95 3.97 9.05
CA ARG A 150 5.16 3.87 9.86
C ARG A 150 5.86 2.53 9.67
N ILE A 151 6.04 2.13 8.41
CA ILE A 151 6.73 0.90 8.05
C ILE A 151 8.02 1.20 7.32
N THR A 152 8.94 0.24 7.33
CA THR A 152 10.08 0.24 6.42
C THR A 152 9.67 -0.56 5.19
N LEU A 153 9.65 0.10 4.04
CA LEU A 153 9.23 -0.45 2.75
C LEU A 153 10.38 -0.35 1.76
N HIS A 154 10.76 -1.47 1.15
CA HIS A 154 11.67 -1.48 0.01
C HIS A 154 10.91 -1.99 -1.21
N VAL A 155 11.06 -1.28 -2.33
CA VAL A 155 10.50 -1.66 -3.63
C VAL A 155 11.62 -1.65 -4.65
N ILE A 156 11.83 -2.78 -5.32
CA ILE A 156 12.88 -2.95 -6.31
C ILE A 156 12.24 -3.55 -7.56
N VAL A 157 12.34 -2.87 -8.69
CA VAL A 157 12.01 -3.44 -9.99
C VAL A 157 13.32 -3.91 -10.63
N HIS A 158 13.50 -5.22 -10.70
CA HIS A 158 14.76 -5.83 -11.16
C HIS A 158 14.96 -5.62 -12.66
N TYR A 159 13.88 -5.78 -13.42
CA TYR A 159 13.85 -5.61 -14.87
C TYR A 159 12.41 -5.53 -15.36
N GLY A 160 12.23 -5.06 -16.59
CA GLY A 160 10.97 -4.96 -17.30
C GLY A 160 11.14 -4.10 -18.55
N GLN A 161 10.22 -4.20 -19.51
CA GLN A 161 10.23 -3.38 -20.73
C GLN A 161 8.97 -2.54 -20.89
N ASN A 162 7.88 -2.96 -20.24
CA ASN A 162 6.62 -2.26 -20.21
C ASN A 162 6.40 -1.62 -18.83
N THR A 163 6.32 -0.28 -18.79
CA THR A 163 6.08 0.47 -17.54
C THR A 163 4.83 0.00 -16.80
N HIS A 164 3.75 -0.30 -17.51
CA HIS A 164 2.51 -0.81 -16.91
C HIS A 164 2.77 -2.14 -16.19
N HIS A 165 3.43 -3.09 -16.84
CA HIS A 165 3.73 -4.39 -16.25
C HIS A 165 4.60 -4.24 -15.00
N MET A 166 5.59 -3.34 -15.05
CA MET A 166 6.48 -3.06 -13.93
C MET A 166 5.71 -2.51 -12.72
N ILE A 167 4.82 -1.54 -12.92
CA ILE A 167 4.03 -0.96 -11.82
C ILE A 167 3.01 -1.98 -11.28
N GLU A 168 2.33 -2.74 -12.15
CA GLU A 168 1.44 -3.81 -11.70
C GLU A 168 2.18 -4.84 -10.83
N ALA A 169 3.36 -5.27 -11.26
CA ALA A 169 4.17 -6.21 -10.48
C ALA A 169 4.49 -5.65 -9.08
N VAL A 170 4.78 -4.35 -8.96
CA VAL A 170 5.00 -3.67 -7.67
C VAL A 170 3.75 -3.72 -6.80
N PHE A 171 2.57 -3.34 -7.28
CA PHE A 171 1.36 -3.32 -6.46
C PHE A 171 0.88 -4.72 -6.07
N LYS A 172 1.02 -5.70 -6.96
CA LYS A 172 0.77 -7.11 -6.64
C LYS A 172 1.74 -7.62 -5.57
N ALA A 173 3.03 -7.30 -5.68
CA ALA A 173 4.02 -7.66 -4.66
C ALA A 173 3.76 -6.95 -3.33
N LEU A 174 3.35 -5.68 -3.35
CA LEU A 174 3.00 -4.90 -2.16
C LEU A 174 1.84 -5.54 -1.39
N GLY A 175 0.76 -5.88 -2.09
CA GLY A 175 -0.40 -6.56 -1.48
C GLY A 175 0.02 -7.86 -0.78
N ARG A 176 0.73 -8.74 -1.50
CA ARG A 176 1.19 -10.03 -0.97
C ARG A 176 2.19 -9.90 0.18
N ALA A 177 3.13 -8.96 0.08
CA ALA A 177 4.11 -8.73 1.14
C ALA A 177 3.43 -8.20 2.41
N LEU A 178 2.44 -7.33 2.26
CA LEU A 178 1.72 -6.79 3.40
C LEU A 178 0.82 -7.86 4.05
N ASP A 179 0.14 -8.69 3.26
CA ASP A 179 -0.63 -9.85 3.77
C ASP A 179 0.28 -10.77 4.61
N GLU A 180 1.44 -11.14 4.06
CA GLU A 180 2.39 -11.98 4.79
C GLU A 180 2.89 -11.30 6.07
N ALA A 181 3.31 -10.02 6.00
CA ALA A 181 3.85 -9.32 7.16
C ALA A 181 2.80 -9.12 8.27
N THR A 182 1.53 -8.97 7.89
CA THR A 182 0.41 -8.76 8.82
C THR A 182 -0.25 -10.07 9.26
N THR A 183 0.07 -11.21 8.65
CA THR A 183 -0.45 -12.53 9.06
C THR A 183 -0.13 -12.80 10.53
N ILE A 184 -1.14 -13.29 11.29
CA ILE A 184 -0.93 -13.78 12.65
C ILE A 184 -0.21 -15.13 12.61
N ASP A 185 0.95 -15.22 13.25
CA ASP A 185 1.69 -16.48 13.42
C ASP A 185 1.48 -16.99 14.86
N PRO A 186 0.90 -18.19 15.05
CA PRO A 186 0.62 -18.73 16.38
C PRO A 186 1.88 -18.97 17.22
N ARG A 187 3.07 -18.96 16.61
CA ARG A 187 4.36 -19.07 17.30
C ARG A 187 4.86 -17.73 17.83
N VAL A 188 4.35 -16.61 17.32
CA VAL A 188 4.73 -15.25 17.77
C VAL A 188 3.90 -14.90 19.00
N GLN A 189 4.57 -14.75 20.13
CA GLN A 189 3.96 -14.37 21.40
C GLN A 189 4.24 -12.89 21.67
N GLY A 190 3.18 -12.10 21.90
CA GLY A 190 3.31 -10.66 22.15
C GLY A 190 3.78 -9.87 20.92
N VAL A 191 4.51 -8.78 21.17
CA VAL A 191 5.03 -7.89 20.11
C VAL A 191 6.30 -8.52 19.52
N PRO A 192 6.43 -8.68 18.19
CA PRO A 192 7.60 -9.29 17.54
C PRO A 192 8.82 -8.35 17.53
N SER A 193 9.29 -7.92 18.70
CA SER A 193 10.39 -6.99 18.89
C SER A 193 11.16 -7.32 20.16
N THR A 194 12.49 -7.42 20.06
CA THR A 194 13.37 -7.61 21.22
C THR A 194 13.36 -6.43 22.19
N LYS A 195 12.91 -5.25 21.74
CA LYS A 195 12.72 -4.06 22.59
C LYS A 195 11.42 -4.11 23.40
N GLY A 196 10.54 -5.08 23.15
CA GLY A 196 9.22 -5.20 23.77
C GLY A 196 8.18 -4.20 23.25
N VAL A 197 8.55 -3.33 22.29
CA VAL A 197 7.68 -2.33 21.68
C VAL A 197 7.95 -2.23 20.18
N LEU A 198 6.87 -1.94 19.43
CA LEU A 198 6.90 -1.45 18.07
C LEU A 198 6.15 -0.13 18.07
#